data_AF-A0A256WP11-F1
#
_entry.id   AF-A0A256WP11-F1
#
_cell.length_a   1.000
_cell.length_b   1.000
_cell.length_c   1.000
_cell.angle_alpha   90.00
_cell.angle_beta   90.00
_cell.angle_gamma   90.00
#
_symmetry.space_group_name_H-M   'P 1'
#
loop_
_entity.id
_entity.type
_entity.pdbx_description
1 polymer ?
#
loop_
_entity_poly.entity_id
_entity_poly.type
_entity_poly.pdbx_seq_one_letter_code
_entity_poly.pdbx_strand_id
1 'polypeptide(L)'
;MIAKDGAQGPTGATGPAGEVNERTANTWWNASKACGDLNASLCTWDEWYYTCQKSGSGTVNMTNDWEWTNYGQPGGTSTATVVGNTACDKSNTAVMTATNTFRCCFAR
;
A
#
# COMPACT_ATOMS: atom_id res chain seq x y z
N MET A 1 -18.44 -17.64 21.09
CA MET A 1 -17.11 -17.77 20.43
C MET A 1 -16.93 -16.58 19.51
N ILE A 2 -16.36 -15.48 20.01
CA ILE A 2 -15.88 -14.40 19.15
C ILE A 2 -14.59 -13.90 19.77
N ALA A 3 -13.47 -14.19 19.11
CA ALA A 3 -12.23 -13.46 19.29
C ALA A 3 -11.86 -12.94 17.90
N LYS A 4 -12.09 -11.64 17.68
CA LYS A 4 -11.50 -10.85 16.60
C LYS A 4 -10.99 -9.54 17.18
N ASP A 5 -10.16 -9.65 18.20
CA ASP A 5 -9.30 -8.55 18.64
C ASP A 5 -7.87 -9.04 18.55
N GLY A 6 -7.23 -8.62 17.48
CA GLY A 6 -5.82 -8.86 17.19
C GLY A 6 -5.29 -7.63 16.48
N ALA A 7 -5.22 -6.51 17.22
CA ALA A 7 -4.44 -5.36 16.79
C ALA A 7 -2.98 -5.80 16.66
N GLN A 8 -2.55 -6.13 15.44
CA GLN A 8 -1.14 -6.26 15.11
C GLN A 8 -0.56 -4.84 14.99
N GLY A 9 -0.15 -4.29 16.13
CA GLY A 9 0.92 -3.29 16.20
C GLY A 9 2.26 -3.91 15.77
N PRO A 10 3.28 -3.08 15.46
CA PRO A 10 4.31 -3.43 14.49
C PRO A 10 5.39 -4.33 15.11
N THR A 11 5.37 -5.61 14.79
CA THR A 11 6.45 -6.56 15.15
C THR A 11 7.28 -7.02 13.94
N GLY A 12 7.28 -6.27 12.83
CA GLY A 12 7.88 -6.74 11.57
C GLY A 12 8.62 -5.71 10.71
N ALA A 13 9.11 -4.60 11.26
CA ALA A 13 9.89 -3.63 10.50
C ALA A 13 11.37 -4.07 10.39
N THR A 14 11.67 -5.05 9.54
CA THR A 14 13.03 -5.32 9.04
C THR A 14 13.04 -5.46 7.52
N GLY A 15 12.58 -4.40 6.86
CA GLY A 15 12.68 -4.13 5.42
C GLY A 15 12.53 -2.61 5.19
N PRO A 16 12.97 -2.05 4.05
CA PRO A 16 13.04 -0.61 3.89
C PRO A 16 11.63 0.02 3.95
N ALA A 17 11.33 0.67 5.08
CA ALA A 17 10.22 1.63 5.34
C ALA A 17 8.75 1.22 5.06
N GLY A 18 8.44 0.00 4.61
CA GLY A 18 7.06 -0.45 4.34
C GLY A 18 6.64 -1.74 5.06
N GLU A 19 5.34 -1.88 5.34
CA GLU A 19 4.75 -3.14 5.81
C GLU A 19 4.87 -4.24 4.74
N VAL A 20 5.31 -5.43 5.17
CA VAL A 20 5.40 -6.65 4.34
C VAL A 20 4.02 -7.26 4.05
N ASN A 21 2.99 -6.90 4.81
CA ASN A 21 1.66 -7.46 4.65
C ASN A 21 0.82 -6.59 3.71
N GLU A 22 0.28 -7.22 2.68
CA GLU A 22 -0.69 -6.61 1.78
C GLU A 22 -2.06 -6.52 2.45
N ARG A 23 -2.76 -5.42 2.22
CA ARG A 23 -4.12 -5.17 2.69
C ARG A 23 -5.00 -4.80 1.50
N THR A 24 -6.31 -4.89 1.64
CA THR A 24 -7.27 -4.49 0.59
C THR A 24 -8.22 -3.43 1.11
N ALA A 25 -8.51 -2.41 0.29
CA ALA A 25 -9.51 -1.39 0.60
C ALA A 25 -10.37 -1.09 -0.63
N ASN A 26 -11.67 -0.91 -0.42
CA ASN A 26 -12.65 -0.56 -1.44
C ASN A 26 -12.65 0.93 -1.84
N THR A 27 -11.81 1.74 -1.19
CA THR A 27 -11.54 3.12 -1.59
C THR A 27 -10.11 3.50 -1.23
N TRP A 28 -9.55 4.47 -1.94
CA TRP A 28 -8.27 5.08 -1.58
C TRP A 28 -8.32 5.73 -0.19
N TRP A 29 -9.44 6.39 0.15
CA TRP A 29 -9.64 7.04 1.43
C TRP A 29 -9.60 6.06 2.60
N ASN A 30 -10.22 4.88 2.45
CA ASN A 30 -10.18 3.83 3.46
C ASN A 30 -8.76 3.26 3.62
N ALA A 31 -8.01 3.12 2.52
CA ALA A 31 -6.60 2.71 2.57
C ALA A 31 -5.75 3.74 3.33
N SER A 32 -5.89 5.02 2.98
CA SER A 32 -5.20 6.15 3.63
C SER A 32 -5.53 6.22 5.13
N LYS A 33 -6.82 6.13 5.48
CA LYS A 33 -7.26 6.11 6.87
C LYS A 33 -6.69 4.91 7.63
N ALA A 34 -6.71 3.72 7.04
CA ALA A 34 -6.18 2.51 7.68
C ALA A 34 -4.70 2.63 8.02
N CYS A 35 -3.90 3.27 7.17
CA CYS A 35 -2.50 3.56 7.51
C CYS A 35 -2.37 4.67 8.57
N GLY A 36 -3.21 5.71 8.50
CA GLY A 36 -3.24 6.77 9.52
C GLY A 36 -3.57 6.24 10.93
N ASP A 37 -4.50 5.29 11.03
CA ASP A 37 -4.87 4.62 12.30
C ASP A 37 -3.67 3.83 12.90
N LEU A 38 -2.65 3.52 12.10
CA LEU A 38 -1.41 2.85 12.52
C LEU A 38 -0.24 3.82 12.69
N ASN A 39 -0.49 5.14 12.68
CA ASN A 39 0.54 6.17 12.68
C ASN A 39 1.53 6.03 11.50
N ALA A 40 1.00 5.65 10.33
CA ALA A 40 1.72 5.46 9.08
C ALA A 40 1.03 6.23 7.94
N SER A 41 1.59 6.18 6.73
CA SER A 41 0.94 6.65 5.51
C SER A 41 0.82 5.53 4.49
N LEU A 42 0.02 5.74 3.44
CA LEU A 42 0.25 4.97 2.22
C LEU A 42 1.69 5.21 1.75
N CYS A 43 2.31 4.20 1.17
CA CYS A 43 3.64 4.35 0.60
C CYS A 43 3.64 5.39 -0.52
N THR A 44 4.68 6.21 -0.57
CA THR A 44 5.01 6.94 -1.79
C THR A 44 5.32 5.95 -2.91
N TRP A 45 5.19 6.40 -4.16
CA TRP A 45 5.62 5.57 -5.29
C TRP A 45 7.11 5.20 -5.17
N ASP A 46 7.98 6.13 -4.75
CA ASP A 46 9.42 5.87 -4.62
C ASP A 46 9.72 4.82 -3.54
N GLU A 47 9.09 4.90 -2.37
CA GLU A 47 9.23 3.90 -1.31
C GLU A 47 8.75 2.53 -1.78
N TRP A 48 7.59 2.49 -2.42
CA TRP A 48 7.02 1.28 -2.97
C TRP A 48 7.92 0.65 -4.03
N TYR A 49 8.41 1.45 -4.98
CA TYR A 49 9.27 1.02 -6.08
C TYR A 49 10.61 0.48 -5.56
N TYR A 50 11.25 1.23 -4.66
CA TYR A 50 12.50 0.80 -4.03
C TYR A 50 12.32 -0.52 -3.28
N THR A 51 11.20 -0.67 -2.57
CA THR A 51 10.89 -1.90 -1.85
C THR A 51 10.69 -3.05 -2.83
N CYS A 52 9.86 -2.87 -3.86
CA CYS A 52 9.61 -3.88 -4.90
C CYS A 52 10.90 -4.38 -5.56
N GLN A 53 11.82 -3.47 -5.90
CA GLN A 53 13.13 -3.81 -6.47
C GLN A 53 14.02 -4.62 -5.51
N LYS A 54 13.88 -4.40 -4.19
CA LYS A 54 14.65 -5.08 -3.15
C LYS A 54 14.01 -6.39 -2.69
N SER A 55 12.70 -6.54 -2.83
CA SER A 55 11.95 -7.70 -2.33
C SER A 55 12.40 -9.02 -2.94
N GLY A 56 12.95 -9.03 -4.16
CA GLY A 56 13.36 -10.25 -4.86
C GLY A 56 12.19 -11.24 -5.05
N SER A 57 12.39 -12.28 -5.84
CA SER A 57 11.33 -13.23 -6.24
C SER A 57 10.82 -14.17 -5.13
N GLY A 58 11.00 -13.86 -3.84
CA GLY A 58 11.00 -14.88 -2.79
C GLY A 58 10.12 -14.67 -1.56
N THR A 59 9.82 -13.44 -1.11
CA THR A 59 9.17 -13.27 0.22
C THR A 59 8.07 -12.22 0.29
N VAL A 60 8.04 -11.24 -0.60
CA VAL A 60 6.97 -10.23 -0.68
C VAL A 60 6.62 -10.02 -2.13
N ASN A 61 5.54 -10.64 -2.59
CA ASN A 61 5.06 -10.42 -3.95
C ASN A 61 4.33 -9.09 -4.00
N MET A 62 5.02 -8.07 -4.54
CA MET A 62 4.48 -6.72 -4.72
C MET A 62 3.95 -6.52 -6.15
N THR A 63 4.00 -7.53 -7.01
CA THR A 63 3.68 -7.37 -8.44
C THR A 63 2.44 -8.12 -8.89
N ASN A 64 1.70 -8.72 -7.97
CA ASN A 64 0.47 -9.45 -8.32
C ASN A 64 -0.71 -8.52 -8.57
N ASP A 65 -0.81 -7.43 -7.81
CA ASP A 65 -1.99 -6.59 -7.75
C ASP A 65 -1.64 -5.12 -7.97
N TRP A 66 -2.66 -4.31 -8.22
CA TRP A 66 -2.53 -2.87 -8.21
C TRP A 66 -2.59 -2.38 -6.76
N GLU A 67 -1.54 -1.68 -6.31
CA GLU A 67 -1.46 -1.13 -4.96
C GLU A 67 -1.70 0.38 -4.94
N TRP A 68 -2.49 0.87 -3.99
CA TRP A 68 -2.65 2.29 -3.69
C TRP A 68 -1.33 2.89 -3.19
N THR A 69 -0.98 4.05 -3.73
CA THR A 69 0.10 4.91 -3.21
C THR A 69 -0.48 6.16 -2.55
N ASN A 70 0.36 6.94 -1.87
CA ASN A 70 -0.06 8.24 -1.33
C ASN A 70 -0.36 9.31 -2.40
N TYR A 71 -0.18 8.98 -3.68
CA TYR A 71 -0.39 9.89 -4.79
C TYR A 71 -1.87 9.90 -5.22
N GLY A 72 -2.71 10.57 -4.43
CA GLY A 72 -4.06 10.98 -4.86
C GLY A 72 -3.97 12.18 -5.80
N GLN A 73 -4.67 12.16 -6.93
CA GLN A 73 -4.52 13.21 -7.93
C GLN A 73 -5.20 14.51 -7.43
N PRO A 74 -4.47 15.62 -7.23
CA PRO A 74 -5.08 16.89 -6.83
C PRO A 74 -5.81 17.51 -8.04
N GLY A 75 -7.05 17.98 -7.85
CA GLY A 75 -7.78 18.73 -8.88
C GLY A 75 -9.24 18.36 -9.11
N GLY A 76 -9.87 17.56 -8.24
CA GLY A 76 -11.31 17.24 -8.34
C GLY A 76 -11.64 16.02 -9.20
N THR A 77 -10.62 15.33 -9.74
CA THR A 77 -10.80 13.98 -10.28
C THR A 77 -10.77 12.98 -9.13
N SER A 78 -11.79 12.13 -9.04
CA SER A 78 -11.87 11.04 -8.04
C SER A 78 -10.92 9.90 -8.42
N THR A 79 -9.64 10.19 -8.63
CA THR A 79 -8.61 9.27 -9.14
C THR A 79 -7.31 9.33 -8.33
N ALA A 80 -6.59 8.22 -8.30
CA ALA A 80 -5.28 8.09 -7.67
C ALA A 80 -4.37 7.17 -8.51
N THR A 81 -3.06 7.31 -8.31
CA THR A 81 -2.06 6.43 -8.93
C THR A 81 -1.96 5.11 -8.17
N VAL A 82 -2.03 4.02 -8.92
CA VAL A 82 -1.75 2.66 -8.45
C VAL A 82 -0.50 2.09 -9.12
N VAL A 83 0.17 1.13 -8.46
CA VAL A 83 1.46 0.57 -8.90
C VAL A 83 1.53 -0.96 -8.78
N GLY A 84 2.49 -1.57 -9.47
CA GLY A 84 2.99 -2.92 -9.21
C GLY A 84 2.51 -4.06 -10.09
N ASN A 85 1.26 -4.03 -10.55
CA ASN A 85 0.67 -5.09 -11.35
C ASN A 85 1.59 -5.55 -12.51
N THR A 86 2.01 -6.81 -12.46
CA THR A 86 2.99 -7.52 -13.31
C THR A 86 4.46 -7.13 -13.19
N ALA A 87 4.80 -5.91 -12.78
CA ALA A 87 6.19 -5.50 -12.57
C ALA A 87 6.32 -4.24 -11.70
N CYS A 88 7.48 -4.08 -11.05
CA CYS A 88 7.75 -2.95 -10.15
C CYS A 88 7.64 -1.57 -10.82
N ASP A 89 7.87 -1.48 -12.13
CA ASP A 89 7.82 -0.23 -12.90
C ASP A 89 6.46 0.07 -13.53
N LYS A 90 5.42 -0.70 -13.19
CA LYS A 90 4.07 -0.49 -13.70
C LYS A 90 3.30 0.48 -12.80
N SER A 91 2.63 1.41 -13.46
CA SER A 91 1.68 2.33 -12.85
C SER A 91 0.42 2.46 -13.71
N ASN A 92 -0.68 2.84 -13.07
CA ASN A 92 -1.94 3.15 -13.73
C ASN A 92 -2.70 4.21 -12.93
N THR A 93 -3.76 4.76 -13.50
CA THR A 93 -4.72 5.61 -12.80
C THR A 93 -5.97 4.78 -12.47
N ALA A 94 -6.39 4.81 -11.20
CA ALA A 94 -7.61 4.15 -10.76
C ALA A 94 -8.58 5.17 -10.14
N VAL A 95 -9.88 4.92 -10.29
CA VAL A 95 -10.89 5.70 -9.56
C VAL A 95 -10.78 5.41 -8.07
N MET A 96 -10.85 6.42 -7.21
CA MET A 96 -10.66 6.31 -5.76
C MET A 96 -11.73 5.48 -5.05
N THR A 97 -12.77 5.06 -5.78
CA THR A 97 -13.81 4.11 -5.33
C THR A 97 -13.55 2.67 -5.79
N ALA A 98 -12.43 2.40 -6.45
CA ALA A 98 -12.01 1.05 -6.82
C ALA A 98 -11.52 0.28 -5.59
N THR A 99 -11.62 -1.05 -5.68
CA THR A 99 -10.94 -1.95 -4.75
C THR A 99 -9.54 -2.22 -5.27
N ASN A 100 -8.53 -1.80 -4.52
CA ASN A 100 -7.13 -2.12 -4.78
C ASN A 100 -6.45 -2.53 -3.48
N THR A 101 -5.27 -3.13 -3.61
CA THR A 101 -4.46 -3.49 -2.45
C THR A 101 -3.64 -2.30 -1.99
N PHE A 102 -3.01 -2.39 -0.82
CA PHE A 102 -2.14 -1.36 -0.28
C PHE A 102 -1.23 -1.89 0.82
N ARG A 103 -0.17 -1.13 1.08
CA ARG A 103 0.75 -1.31 2.20
C ARG A 103 0.96 0.04 2.86
N CYS A 104 1.17 0.00 4.18
CA CYS A 104 1.49 1.20 4.93
C CYS A 104 3.01 1.37 4.99
N CYS A 105 3.49 2.58 4.76
CA CYS A 105 4.87 2.96 4.97
C CYS A 105 4.97 3.83 6.23
N PHE A 106 5.94 3.50 7.08
CA PHE A 106 6.22 4.26 8.28
C PHE A 106 7.27 5.31 7.95
N ALA A 107 7.04 6.54 8.40
CA ALA A 107 8.05 7.60 8.27
C ALA A 107 9.37 7.11 8.88
N ARG A 108 10.47 7.32 8.15
CA ARG A 108 11.82 7.01 8.61
C ARG A 108 12.28 7.96 9.70
#